data_AF-A0A7R9G013-F1
#
_entry.id   AF-A0A7R9G013-F1
#
_cell.length_a   1.000
_cell.length_b   1.000
_cell.length_c   1.000
_cell.angle_alpha   90.00
_cell.angle_beta   90.00
_cell.angle_gamma   90.00
#
_symmetry.space_group_name_H-M   'P 1'
#
loop_
_entity.id
_entity.type
_entity.pdbx_description
1 polymer ?
#
loop_
_entity_poly.entity_id
_entity_poly.type
_entity_poly.pdbx_seq_one_letter_code
_entity_poly.pdbx_strand_id
1 'polypeptide(L)'
;MNGATKLTKDDIERVFSLYDRDNNGTIENEELRGFLKDLLELVKKDYDAQDLADFEETILRGVDYNQDGKINKKELTMILLALAKHNLEEEHPSA
;
A
#
# COMPACT_ATOMS: atom_id res chain seq x y z
N MET A 1 10.07 24.02 9.61
CA MET A 1 8.84 23.23 9.81
C MET A 1 9.19 21.81 9.41
N ASN A 2 9.34 20.92 10.38
CA ASN A 2 10.02 19.63 10.20
C ASN A 2 9.02 18.59 9.69
N GLY A 3 8.82 18.54 8.37
CA GLY A 3 7.92 17.60 7.70
C GLY A 3 8.58 16.30 7.28
N ALA A 4 9.36 15.67 8.16
CA ALA A 4 9.72 14.25 7.96
C ALA A 4 8.60 13.43 8.61
N THR A 5 7.47 13.33 7.92
CA THR A 5 6.26 12.68 8.44
C THR A 5 6.52 11.19 8.59
N LYS A 6 7.04 10.77 9.75
CA LYS A 6 7.15 9.37 10.12
C LYS A 6 5.74 8.80 10.13
N LEU A 7 5.43 7.90 9.20
CA LEU A 7 4.19 7.14 9.19
C LEU A 7 4.00 6.50 10.59
N THR A 8 2.98 6.94 11.34
CA THR A 8 2.76 6.44 12.70
C THR A 8 1.86 5.20 12.68
N LYS A 9 1.85 4.45 13.78
CA LYS A 9 0.90 3.35 13.95
C LYS A 9 -0.55 3.80 13.78
N ASP A 10 -0.89 4.98 14.28
CA ASP A 10 -2.25 5.53 14.18
C ASP A 10 -2.63 5.81 12.73
N ASP A 11 -1.68 6.30 11.91
CA ASP A 11 -1.92 6.52 10.47
C ASP A 11 -2.15 5.19 9.75
N ILE A 12 -1.36 4.16 10.07
CA ILE A 12 -1.53 2.82 9.52
C ILE A 12 -2.89 2.25 9.93
N GLU A 13 -3.29 2.40 11.19
CA GLU A 13 -4.58 1.90 11.68
C GLU A 13 -5.77 2.62 11.04
N ARG A 14 -5.66 3.92 10.78
CA ARG A 14 -6.70 4.65 10.05
C ARG A 14 -6.82 4.18 8.60
N VAL A 15 -5.70 3.99 7.90
CA VAL A 15 -5.71 3.45 6.54
C VAL A 15 -6.26 2.03 6.54
N PHE A 16 -5.81 1.20 7.46
CA PHE A 16 -6.28 -0.17 7.58
C PHE A 16 -7.80 -0.24 7.80
N SER A 17 -8.31 0.54 8.75
CA SER A 17 -9.75 0.58 9.07
C SER A 17 -10.61 1.21 7.96
N LEU A 18 -10.00 1.92 7.01
CA LEU A 18 -10.70 2.46 5.84
C LEU A 18 -11.01 1.35 4.83
N TYR A 19 -10.13 0.36 4.71
CA TYR A 19 -10.23 -0.72 3.73
C TYR A 19 -10.80 -2.00 4.31
N ASP A 20 -10.45 -2.39 5.54
CA ASP A 20 -11.04 -3.52 6.28
C ASP A 20 -12.47 -3.15 6.74
N ARG A 21 -13.41 -3.13 5.79
CA ARG A 21 -14.80 -2.75 5.96
C ARG A 21 -15.55 -3.78 6.78
N ASP A 22 -15.21 -5.06 6.61
CA ASP A 22 -15.84 -6.12 7.39
C ASP A 22 -15.18 -6.35 8.77
N ASN A 23 -14.07 -5.66 9.05
CA ASN A 23 -13.37 -5.66 10.33
C ASN A 23 -12.86 -7.05 10.75
N ASN A 24 -12.47 -7.88 9.78
CA ASN A 24 -11.93 -9.21 10.05
C ASN A 24 -10.43 -9.19 10.36
N GLY A 25 -9.77 -8.04 10.24
CA GLY A 25 -8.34 -7.89 10.50
C GLY A 25 -7.44 -8.20 9.31
N THR A 26 -8.02 -8.35 8.11
CA THR A 26 -7.33 -8.54 6.83
C THR A 26 -8.05 -7.78 5.71
N ILE A 27 -7.28 -7.20 4.79
CA ILE A 27 -7.82 -6.58 3.58
C ILE A 27 -7.84 -7.66 2.50
N GLU A 28 -9.02 -8.05 2.01
CA GLU A 28 -9.17 -9.14 1.05
C GLU A 28 -10.21 -8.85 -0.06
N ASN A 29 -10.21 -9.67 -1.12
CA ASN A 29 -11.19 -9.63 -2.21
C ASN A 29 -11.41 -8.21 -2.79
N GLU A 30 -12.61 -7.65 -2.61
CA GLU A 30 -12.99 -6.33 -3.11
C GLU A 30 -12.29 -5.19 -2.37
N GLU A 31 -11.95 -5.38 -1.10
CA GLU A 31 -11.22 -4.40 -0.28
C GLU A 31 -9.77 -4.30 -0.76
N LEU A 32 -9.15 -5.43 -1.05
CA LEU A 32 -7.80 -5.52 -1.61
C LEU A 32 -7.73 -4.83 -2.97
N ARG A 33 -8.70 -5.10 -3.85
CA ARG A 33 -8.77 -4.44 -5.16
C ARG A 33 -8.93 -2.93 -5.04
N GLY A 34 -9.76 -2.45 -4.12
CA GLY A 34 -9.91 -1.02 -3.84
C GLY A 34 -8.59 -0.41 -3.38
N PHE A 35 -7.95 -1.02 -2.38
CA PHE A 35 -6.66 -0.57 -1.86
C PHE A 35 -5.58 -0.52 -2.94
N LEU A 36 -5.43 -1.57 -3.75
CA LEU A 36 -4.42 -1.64 -4.81
C LEU A 36 -4.69 -0.63 -5.92
N LYS A 37 -5.96 -0.36 -6.22
CA LYS A 37 -6.35 0.65 -7.20
C LYS A 37 -5.91 2.05 -6.74
N ASP A 38 -6.26 2.42 -5.52
CA ASP A 38 -5.83 3.70 -4.92
C ASP A 38 -4.29 3.79 -4.84
N LEU A 39 -3.63 2.68 -4.53
CA LEU A 39 -2.17 2.60 -4.49
C LEU A 39 -1.53 2.78 -5.86
N LEU A 40 -2.10 2.14 -6.89
CA LEU A 40 -1.62 2.23 -8.26
C LEU A 40 -1.84 3.65 -8.80
N GLU A 41 -2.95 4.30 -8.47
CA GLU A 41 -3.22 5.72 -8.83
C GLU A 41 -2.16 6.69 -8.28
N LEU A 42 -1.52 6.37 -7.15
CA LEU A 42 -0.41 7.16 -6.60
C LEU A 42 0.89 7.00 -7.39
N VAL A 43 1.12 5.82 -7.99
CA VAL A 43 2.36 5.47 -8.70
C VAL A 43 2.24 5.72 -10.20
N LYS A 44 1.07 5.45 -10.79
CA LYS A 44 0.78 5.49 -12.23
C LYS A 44 -0.67 5.95 -12.45
N LYS A 45 -0.85 7.08 -13.15
CA LYS A 45 -2.18 7.64 -13.42
C LYS A 45 -2.93 7.01 -14.60
N ASP A 46 -2.20 6.42 -15.55
CA ASP A 46 -2.74 5.89 -16.80
C ASP A 46 -2.50 4.37 -16.82
N TYR A 47 -3.31 3.63 -16.06
CA TYR A 47 -3.22 2.17 -15.93
C TYR A 47 -4.50 1.50 -16.42
N ASP A 48 -4.35 0.30 -16.98
CA ASP A 48 -5.45 -0.55 -17.40
C ASP A 48 -5.71 -1.68 -16.39
N ALA A 49 -6.77 -2.46 -16.63
CA ALA A 49 -7.10 -3.63 -15.80
C ALA A 49 -5.95 -4.65 -15.73
N GLN A 50 -5.15 -4.75 -16.79
CA GLN A 50 -3.98 -5.65 -16.82
C GLN A 50 -2.88 -5.14 -15.87
N ASP A 51 -2.54 -3.84 -15.92
CA ASP A 51 -1.58 -3.24 -14.99
C ASP A 51 -1.99 -3.45 -13.53
N LEU A 52 -3.29 -3.34 -13.22
CA LEU A 52 -3.80 -3.56 -11.87
C LEU A 52 -3.59 -5.01 -11.42
N ALA A 53 -3.83 -5.99 -12.30
CA ALA A 53 -3.63 -7.41 -12.00
C ALA A 53 -2.14 -7.74 -11.82
N ASP A 54 -1.28 -7.21 -12.69
CA ASP A 54 0.18 -7.37 -12.57
C ASP A 54 0.72 -6.70 -11.29
N PHE A 55 0.16 -5.55 -10.92
CA PHE A 55 0.50 -4.86 -9.68
C PHE A 55 0.04 -5.63 -8.45
N GLU A 56 -1.18 -6.19 -8.46
CA GLU A 56 -1.68 -7.09 -7.42
C GLU A 56 -0.75 -8.28 -7.21
N GLU A 57 -0.36 -8.98 -8.29
CA GLU A 57 0.57 -10.11 -8.20
C GLU A 57 1.93 -9.66 -7.64
N THR A 58 2.43 -8.51 -8.08
CA THR A 58 3.72 -7.98 -7.63
C THR A 58 3.71 -7.64 -6.14
N ILE A 59 2.66 -6.97 -5.67
CA ILE A 59 2.51 -6.60 -4.27
C ILE A 59 2.38 -7.85 -3.41
N LEU A 60 1.50 -8.79 -3.77
CA LEU A 60 1.35 -10.05 -3.04
C LEU A 60 2.68 -10.82 -3.01
N ARG A 61 3.39 -10.99 -4.13
CA ARG A 61 4.70 -11.67 -4.11
C ARG A 61 5.75 -10.99 -3.24
N GLY A 62 5.68 -9.66 -3.09
CA GLY A 62 6.63 -8.89 -2.32
C GLY A 62 6.33 -8.81 -0.82
N VAL A 63 5.05 -8.83 -0.44
CA VAL A 63 4.63 -8.53 0.94
C VAL A 63 3.70 -9.56 1.58
N ASP A 64 3.03 -10.42 0.82
CA ASP A 64 2.18 -11.49 1.35
C ASP A 64 3.07 -12.65 1.85
N TYR A 65 3.57 -12.51 3.08
CA TYR A 65 4.55 -13.44 3.66
C TYR A 65 3.91 -14.76 4.09
N ASN A 66 2.64 -14.72 4.50
CA ASN A 66 1.86 -15.89 4.87
C ASN A 66 1.18 -16.57 3.66
N GLN A 67 1.24 -15.95 2.48
CA GLN A 67 0.73 -16.45 1.21
C GLN A 67 -0.76 -16.80 1.27
N ASP A 68 -1.55 -16.03 2.03
CA ASP A 68 -2.99 -16.24 2.12
C ASP A 68 -3.78 -15.41 1.09
N GLY A 69 -3.09 -14.62 0.27
CA GLY A 69 -3.71 -13.74 -0.72
C GLY A 69 -4.39 -12.53 -0.08
N LYS A 70 -4.08 -12.23 1.19
CA LYS A 70 -4.67 -11.14 1.95
C LYS A 70 -3.59 -10.21 2.45
N ILE A 71 -3.99 -9.01 2.87
CA ILE A 71 -3.07 -8.05 3.48
C ILE A 71 -3.47 -7.82 4.93
N ASN A 72 -2.63 -8.29 5.84
CA ASN A 72 -2.77 -8.00 7.26
C ASN A 72 -2.11 -6.65 7.63
N LYS A 73 -2.34 -6.18 8.87
CA LYS A 73 -1.77 -4.91 9.37
C LYS A 73 -0.26 -4.81 9.21
N LYS A 74 0.50 -5.90 9.38
CA LYS A 74 1.97 -5.87 9.27
C LYS A 74 2.40 -5.68 7.82
N GLU A 75 1.70 -6.31 6.90
CA GLU A 75 1.99 -6.24 5.47
C GLU A 75 1.63 -4.88 4.90
N LEU A 76 0.46 -4.34 5.28
CA LEU A 76 0.10 -2.96 4.98
C LEU A 76 1.16 -1.98 5.48
N THR A 77 1.67 -2.18 6.70
CA THR A 77 2.74 -1.35 7.26
C THR A 77 3.98 -1.38 6.37
N MET A 78 4.37 -2.55 5.87
CA MET A 78 5.53 -2.70 4.98
C MET A 78 5.34 -1.99 3.65
N ILE A 79 4.15 -2.11 3.04
CA ILE A 79 3.79 -1.40 1.81
C ILE A 79 3.89 0.12 2.00
N LEU A 80 3.22 0.66 3.03
CA LEU A 80 3.18 2.10 3.26
C LEU A 80 4.55 2.66 3.64
N LEU A 81 5.37 1.91 4.39
CA LEU A 81 6.75 2.30 4.68
C LEU A 81 7.64 2.26 3.43
N ALA A 82 7.46 1.29 2.54
CA ALA A 82 8.20 1.21 1.29
C ALA A 82 7.87 2.41 0.38
N LEU A 83 6.60 2.77 0.26
CA LEU A 83 6.16 3.93 -0.53
C LEU A 83 6.59 5.26 0.10
N ALA A 84 6.49 5.38 1.42
CA ALA A 84 6.98 6.57 2.13
C ALA A 84 8.48 6.77 1.95
N LYS A 85 9.27 5.68 1.85
CA LYS A 85 10.69 5.77 1.51
C LYS A 85 10.92 6.17 0.06
N HIS A 86 10.16 5.59 -0.88
CA HIS A 86 10.32 5.90 -2.31
C HIS A 86 10.01 7.37 -2.63
N ASN A 87 9.04 7.99 -1.95
CA ASN A 87 8.74 9.42 -2.09
C ASN A 87 9.79 10.36 -1.43
N LEU A 88 10.68 9.85 -0.58
CA LEU A 88 11.74 10.65 0.04
C LEU A 88 13.03 10.65 -0.80
N GLU A 89 13.18 9.74 -1.76
CA GLU A 89 14.38 9.63 -2.60
C GLU A 89 14.28 10.42 -3.92
N GLU A 90 13.07 10.87 -4.32
CA GLU A 90 12.88 11.72 -5.50
C GLU A 90 13.10 13.24 -5.24
N GLU A 91 13.42 13.63 -4.00
CA GLU A 91 13.76 15.02 -3.62
C GLU A 91 15.29 15.28 -3.53
N HIS A 92 16.11 14.48 -4.21
CA HIS A 92 17.50 14.84 -4.48
C HIS A 92 17.74 14.97 -6.00
N PRO A 93 17.46 16.12 -6.62
CA PRO A 93 18.20 16.51 -7.81
C PRO A 93 19.66 16.64 -7.37
N SER A 94 20.50 15.68 -7.77
CA SER A 94 21.95 15.83 -7.67
C SER A 94 22.35 17.15 -8.30
N ALA A 95 22.83 18.07 -7.47
CA ALA A 95 23.65 19.20 -7.89
C ALA A 95 25.09 18.73 -8.11
#